data_AF-A0A662EYZ8-F1
#
_entry.id   AF-A0A662EYZ8-F1
#
_cell.length_a   1.000
_cell.length_b   1.000
_cell.length_c   1.000
_cell.angle_alpha   90.00
_cell.angle_beta   90.00
_cell.angle_gamma   90.00
#
_symmetry.space_group_name_H-M   'P 1'
#
loop_
_entity.id
_entity.type
_entity.pdbx_description
1 polymer ?
#
loop_
_entity_poly.entity_id
_entity_poly.type
_entity_poly.pdbx_seq_one_letter_code
_entity_poly.pdbx_strand_id
1 'polypeptide(L)'
;VTSVITLMEILVLPKRLGKAKLARDYRELLLNYPNLLIVEIDAKNVDIASDLRAKYGIRTPDALQLAAAVQAGASGFITNDARFKQVDEGIEIILLDDFID
;
A
#
# COMPACT_ATOMS: atom_id res chain seq x y z
N VAL A 1 -6.34 2.20 -5.56
CA VAL A 1 -5.64 0.89 -5.56
C VAL A 1 -4.85 0.76 -4.28
N THR A 2 -4.70 -0.45 -3.74
CA THR A 2 -3.80 -0.79 -2.62
C THR A 2 -3.25 -2.21 -2.80
N SER A 3 -2.49 -2.74 -1.84
CA SER A 3 -1.97 -4.10 -1.84
C SER A 3 -2.57 -4.97 -0.73
N VAL A 4 -2.40 -6.29 -0.83
CA VAL A 4 -2.70 -7.23 0.25
C VAL A 4 -1.92 -6.96 1.55
N ILE A 5 -0.84 -6.18 1.50
CA ILE A 5 -0.11 -5.72 2.70
C ILE A 5 -0.99 -4.81 3.56
N THR A 6 -1.72 -3.86 2.95
CA THR A 6 -2.68 -3.00 3.68
C THR A 6 -3.76 -3.85 4.36
N LEU A 7 -4.28 -4.87 3.67
CA LEU A 7 -5.24 -5.80 4.26
C LEU A 7 -4.63 -6.54 5.46
N MET A 8 -3.39 -7.02 5.34
CA MET A 8 -2.68 -7.64 6.45
C MET A 8 -2.57 -6.69 7.65
N GLU A 9 -2.11 -5.44 7.44
CA GLU A 9 -1.93 -4.43 8.49
C GLU A 9 -3.23 -4.11 9.23
N ILE A 10 -4.32 -3.86 8.49
CA ILE A 10 -5.64 -3.55 9.05
C ILE A 10 -6.15 -4.71 9.93
N LEU A 11 -5.86 -5.95 9.54
CA LEU A 11 -6.32 -7.13 10.26
C LEU A 11 -5.51 -7.43 11.53
N VAL A 12 -4.31 -6.86 11.71
CA VAL A 12 -3.45 -7.12 12.88
C VAL A 12 -4.14 -6.74 14.18
N LEU A 13 -4.65 -5.50 14.28
CA LEU A 13 -5.21 -4.99 15.54
C LEU A 13 -6.45 -5.77 16.00
N PRO A 14 -7.48 -6.02 15.17
CA PRO A 14 -8.63 -6.83 15.56
C PRO A 14 -8.23 -8.25 16.00
N LYS A 15 -7.28 -8.88 15.31
CA LYS A 15 -6.78 -10.21 15.67
C LYS A 15 -6.06 -10.20 17.01
N ARG A 16 -5.19 -9.20 17.27
CA ARG A 16 -4.48 -9.04 18.54
C ARG A 16 -5.42 -8.86 19.72
N LEU A 17 -6.56 -8.20 19.51
CA LEU A 17 -7.59 -7.98 20.51
C LEU A 17 -8.58 -9.16 20.64
N GLY A 18 -8.37 -10.27 19.92
CA GLY A 18 -9.30 -11.42 19.93
C GLY A 18 -10.66 -11.13 19.29
N LYS A 19 -10.80 -10.02 18.55
CA LYS A 19 -12.07 -9.59 17.93
C LYS A 19 -12.27 -10.26 16.56
N ALA A 20 -12.50 -11.57 16.56
CA ALA A 20 -12.61 -12.36 15.33
C ALA A 20 -13.72 -11.88 14.38
N LYS A 21 -14.87 -11.43 14.91
CA LYS A 21 -15.95 -10.87 14.08
C LYS A 21 -15.48 -9.60 13.37
N LEU A 22 -14.86 -8.66 14.10
CA LEU A 22 -14.37 -7.41 13.53
C LEU A 22 -13.30 -7.65 12.44
N ALA A 23 -12.41 -8.62 12.63
CA ALA A 23 -11.44 -9.01 11.62
C ALA A 23 -12.12 -9.52 10.33
N ARG A 24 -13.19 -10.30 10.45
CA ARG A 24 -13.98 -10.75 9.28
C ARG A 24 -14.70 -9.59 8.62
N ASP A 25 -15.38 -8.75 9.40
CA ASP A 25 -16.11 -7.59 8.90
C ASP A 25 -15.17 -6.66 8.10
N TYR A 26 -13.97 -6.36 8.61
CA TYR A 26 -12.97 -5.54 7.88
C TYR A 26 -12.47 -6.22 6.61
N ARG A 27 -12.21 -7.53 6.64
CA ARG A 27 -11.76 -8.27 5.46
C ARG A 27 -12.82 -8.24 4.37
N GLU A 28 -14.06 -8.53 4.72
CA GLU A 28 -15.19 -8.53 3.79
C GLU A 28 -15.46 -7.13 3.23
N LEU A 29 -15.41 -6.10 4.08
CA LEU A 29 -15.58 -4.71 3.64
C LEU A 29 -14.52 -4.33 2.61
N LEU A 30 -13.23 -4.57 2.88
CA LEU A 30 -12.14 -4.16 2.00
C LEU A 30 -12.14 -4.93 0.67
N LEU A 31 -12.42 -6.23 0.70
CA LEU A 31 -12.46 -7.05 -0.52
C LEU A 31 -13.65 -6.73 -1.43
N ASN A 32 -14.72 -6.15 -0.88
CA ASN A 32 -15.92 -5.81 -1.64
C ASN A 32 -16.13 -4.29 -1.76
N TYR A 33 -15.14 -3.47 -1.38
CA TYR A 33 -15.30 -2.03 -1.38
C TYR A 33 -15.37 -1.52 -2.83
N PRO A 34 -16.38 -0.70 -3.18
CA PRO A 34 -16.54 -0.23 -4.55
C PRO A 34 -15.32 0.59 -5.00
N ASN A 35 -14.84 0.33 -6.21
CA ASN A 35 -13.70 1.00 -6.83
C ASN A 35 -12.36 0.82 -6.09
N LEU A 36 -12.26 -0.13 -5.16
CA LEU A 36 -11.00 -0.50 -4.54
C LEU A 36 -10.40 -1.74 -5.20
N LEU A 37 -9.27 -1.57 -5.87
CA LEU A 37 -8.45 -2.69 -6.33
C LEU A 37 -7.43 -3.05 -5.24
N ILE A 38 -7.43 -4.31 -4.80
CA ILE A 38 -6.39 -4.89 -3.94
C ILE A 38 -5.47 -5.74 -4.82
N VAL A 39 -4.21 -5.37 -4.89
CA VAL A 39 -3.17 -6.03 -5.69
C VAL A 39 -2.47 -7.10 -4.85
N GLU A 40 -2.37 -8.30 -5.41
CA GLU A 40 -1.60 -9.42 -4.85
C GLU A 40 -0.09 -9.19 -5.00
N ILE A 41 0.72 -9.81 -4.15
CA ILE A 41 2.19 -9.77 -4.27
C ILE A 41 2.64 -11.00 -5.06
N ASP A 42 3.01 -10.79 -6.32
CA ASP A 42 3.59 -11.80 -7.21
C ASP A 42 5.07 -11.55 -7.48
N ALA A 43 5.72 -12.41 -8.28
CA ALA A 43 7.14 -12.26 -8.61
C ALA A 43 7.46 -10.92 -9.30
N LYS A 44 6.56 -10.41 -10.16
CA LYS A 44 6.74 -9.12 -10.81
C LYS A 44 6.71 -7.97 -9.81
N ASN A 45 5.80 -8.04 -8.84
CA ASN A 45 5.73 -7.06 -7.75
C ASN A 45 7.01 -7.08 -6.91
N VAL A 46 7.53 -8.27 -6.61
CA VAL A 46 8.77 -8.46 -5.86
C VAL A 46 9.97 -7.88 -6.60
N ASP A 47 10.09 -8.11 -7.92
CA ASP A 47 11.18 -7.55 -8.73
C ASP A 47 11.15 -6.01 -8.69
N ILE A 48 9.99 -5.39 -8.97
CA ILE A 48 9.82 -3.93 -8.90
C ILE A 48 10.13 -3.42 -7.49
N ALA A 49 9.60 -4.06 -6.45
CA ALA A 49 9.84 -3.65 -5.06
C ALA A 49 11.32 -3.75 -4.68
N SER A 50 12.04 -4.74 -5.20
CA SER A 50 13.48 -4.90 -4.97
C SER A 50 14.27 -3.74 -5.57
N ASP A 51 13.94 -3.32 -6.80
CA ASP A 51 14.54 -2.17 -7.47
C ASP A 51 14.26 -0.86 -6.71
N LEU A 52 13.00 -0.63 -6.33
CA LEU A 52 12.59 0.53 -5.54
C LEU A 52 13.35 0.60 -4.21
N ARG A 53 13.46 -0.53 -3.52
CA ARG A 53 14.16 -0.61 -2.23
C ARG A 53 15.67 -0.39 -2.40
N ALA A 54 16.28 -0.93 -3.44
CA ALA A 54 17.69 -0.72 -3.75
C ALA A 54 17.99 0.75 -4.08
N LYS A 55 17.11 1.39 -4.86
CA LYS A 55 17.26 2.77 -5.32
C LYS A 55 16.98 3.82 -4.23
N TYR A 56 15.92 3.63 -3.43
CA TYR A 56 15.42 4.66 -2.50
C TYR A 56 15.57 4.31 -1.01
N GLY A 57 16.02 3.10 -0.68
CA GLY A 57 16.19 2.68 0.72
C GLY A 57 14.88 2.54 1.52
N ILE A 58 13.72 2.55 0.86
CA ILE A 58 12.40 2.41 1.51
C ILE A 58 12.20 1.00 2.08
N ARG A 59 11.40 0.86 3.15
CA ARG A 59 11.20 -0.42 3.86
C ARG A 59 10.50 -1.45 2.96
N THR A 60 10.63 -2.75 3.27
CA THR A 60 10.02 -3.81 2.44
C THR A 60 8.50 -3.64 2.25
N PRO A 61 7.68 -3.39 3.29
CA PRO A 61 6.24 -3.18 3.09
C PRO A 61 5.95 -1.96 2.21
N ASP A 62 6.66 -0.86 2.45
CA ASP A 62 6.59 0.40 1.69
C ASP A 62 6.91 0.17 0.20
N ALA A 63 7.97 -0.60 -0.08
CA ALA A 63 8.40 -0.94 -1.43
C ALA A 63 7.38 -1.81 -2.17
N LEU A 64 6.82 -2.83 -1.50
CA LEU A 64 5.77 -3.68 -2.06
C LEU A 64 4.48 -2.90 -2.34
N GLN A 65 4.11 -1.99 -1.44
CA GLN A 65 2.94 -1.14 -1.61
C GLN A 65 3.10 -0.17 -2.79
N LEU A 66 4.26 0.46 -2.92
CA LEU A 66 4.57 1.33 -4.06
C LEU A 66 4.66 0.54 -5.37
N ALA A 67 5.30 -0.64 -5.35
CA ALA A 67 5.35 -1.53 -6.51
C ALA A 67 3.96 -1.93 -6.99
N ALA A 68 3.03 -2.19 -6.06
CA ALA A 68 1.63 -2.49 -6.40
C ALA A 68 0.93 -1.31 -7.10
N ALA A 69 1.19 -0.07 -6.65
CA ALA A 69 0.66 1.12 -7.29
C ALA A 69 1.22 1.32 -8.71
N VAL A 70 2.54 1.19 -8.87
CA VAL A 70 3.22 1.29 -10.17
C VAL A 70 2.73 0.19 -11.13
N GLN A 71 2.67 -1.06 -10.67
CA GLN A 71 2.21 -2.20 -11.47
C GLN A 71 0.75 -2.05 -11.93
N ALA A 72 -0.10 -1.45 -11.09
CA ALA A 72 -1.50 -1.18 -11.42
C ALA A 72 -1.70 0.05 -12.30
N GLY A 73 -0.62 0.77 -12.68
CA GLY A 73 -0.70 1.98 -13.49
C GLY A 73 -1.34 3.16 -12.75
N ALA A 74 -1.17 3.24 -11.43
CA ALA A 74 -1.66 4.38 -10.66
C ALA A 74 -0.95 5.68 -11.09
N SER A 75 -1.72 6.76 -11.23
CA SER A 75 -1.18 8.08 -11.55
C SER A 75 -0.58 8.79 -10.32
N GLY A 76 -1.00 8.40 -9.11
CA GLY A 76 -0.51 8.98 -7.87
C GLY A 76 -0.48 8.00 -6.70
N PHE A 77 0.36 8.28 -5.73
CA PHE A 77 0.58 7.54 -4.50
C PHE A 77 0.41 8.47 -3.30
N ILE A 78 -0.66 8.25 -2.53
CA ILE A 78 -0.99 9.06 -1.35
C ILE A 78 -0.30 8.45 -0.12
N THR A 79 0.44 9.26 0.63
CA THR A 79 1.16 8.83 1.84
C THR A 79 1.32 9.98 2.82
N ASN A 80 1.59 9.69 4.09
CA ASN A 80 1.98 10.71 5.08
C ASN A 80 3.50 10.76 5.28
N ASP A 81 4.24 9.96 4.52
CA ASP A 81 5.66 9.79 4.70
C ASP A 81 6.45 10.59 3.66
N ALA A 82 6.99 11.73 4.09
CA ALA A 82 7.78 12.62 3.26
C ALA A 82 9.02 11.94 2.63
N ARG A 83 9.46 10.79 3.15
CA ARG A 83 10.57 10.00 2.57
C ARG A 83 10.26 9.51 1.16
N PHE A 84 8.99 9.44 0.76
CA PHE A 84 8.60 9.08 -0.61
C PHE A 84 8.77 10.22 -1.61
N LYS A 85 8.97 11.48 -1.19
CA LYS A 85 9.18 12.62 -2.12
C LYS A 85 10.40 12.46 -3.03
N GLN A 86 11.34 11.57 -2.69
CA GLN A 86 12.50 11.25 -3.52
C GLN A 86 12.22 10.22 -4.64
N VAL A 87 11.03 9.60 -4.65
CA VAL A 87 10.66 8.58 -5.63
C VAL A 87 10.35 9.24 -6.97
N ASP A 88 11.05 8.81 -8.02
CA ASP A 88 10.84 9.24 -9.39
C ASP A 88 10.68 8.01 -10.30
N GLU A 89 9.45 7.52 -10.37
CA GLU A 89 9.05 6.30 -11.10
C GLU A 89 7.84 6.57 -12.01
N GLY A 90 7.64 7.83 -12.41
CA GLY A 90 6.49 8.24 -13.22
C GLY A 90 5.14 8.19 -12.49
N ILE A 91 5.15 8.18 -11.16
CA ILE A 91 3.96 8.25 -10.29
C ILE A 91 4.04 9.49 -9.40
N GLU A 92 2.95 10.25 -9.31
CA GLU A 92 2.90 11.46 -8.48
C GLU A 92 2.87 11.10 -6.99
N ILE A 93 3.74 11.68 -6.17
CA ILE A 93 3.71 11.49 -4.72
C ILE A 93 2.89 12.61 -4.09
N ILE A 94 1.81 12.22 -3.41
CA ILE A 94 0.85 13.15 -2.79
C ILE A 94 0.97 12.97 -1.28
N LEU A 95 1.43 14.00 -0.56
CA LEU A 95 1.38 13.97 0.90
C LEU A 95 0.03 14.44 1.40
N LEU A 96 -0.62 13.69 2.29
CA LEU A 96 -1.89 14.12 2.87
C LEU A 96 -1.75 15.43 3.66
N ASP A 97 -0.61 15.61 4.32
CA ASP A 97 -0.26 16.84 5.06
C ASP A 97 -0.24 18.08 4.15
N ASP A 98 -0.03 17.92 2.84
CA ASP A 98 -0.07 19.03 1.88
C ASP A 98 -1.53 19.51 1.62
N PHE A 99 -2.55 18.84 2.17
CA PHE A 99 -3.99 19.11 1.97
C PHE A 99 -4.76 19.37 3.28
N ILE A 100 -4.08 19.42 4.43
CA ILE A 100 -4.70 19.73 5.72
C ILE A 100 -4.30 21.17 6.07
N ASP A 101 -5.30 22.06 6.14
CA ASP A 101 -5.15 23.45 6.61
C ASP A 101 -4.89 23.54 8.14
#